data_AF-A0A7C3VM16-F1
#
_entry.id   AF-A0A7C3VM16-F1
#
_cell.length_a   1.000
_cell.length_b   1.000
_cell.length_c   1.000
_cell.angle_alpha   90.00
_cell.angle_beta   90.00
_cell.angle_gamma   90.00
#
_symmetry.space_group_name_H-M   'P 1'
#
loop_
_entity.id
_entity.type
_entity.pdbx_description
1 polymer ?
#
loop_
_entity_poly.entity_id
_entity_poly.type
_entity_poly.pdbx_seq_one_letter_code
_entity_poly.pdbx_strand_id
1 'polypeptide(L)'
;MMQELIRCLYSADAAKRRQAIWELGWRGDSRGAQSLVDLMLTSDSKQRSLILAALSEIGTRTLTPLERALAISLQDRNPDVRKNAIRDLTRIYESIGQISQMLRLAVEDSDPEVQETARWALEQLGRLRTHTSSNNRSALPTWTVPEDNSSEQIP
;
A
#
# COMPACT_ATOMS: atom_id res chain seq x y z
N MET A 1 -24.14 -5.42 7.44
CA MET A 1 -23.37 -4.18 7.13
C MET A 1 -22.05 -4.24 7.89
N MET A 2 -21.01 -3.49 7.49
CA MET A 2 -19.61 -3.57 8.01
C MET A 2 -19.50 -3.81 9.54
N GLN A 3 -20.26 -3.08 10.35
CA GLN A 3 -20.25 -3.24 11.81
C GLN A 3 -20.58 -4.66 12.29
N GLU A 4 -21.45 -5.37 11.57
CA GLU A 4 -21.80 -6.77 11.88
C GLU A 4 -20.63 -7.71 11.61
N LEU A 5 -19.83 -7.45 10.57
CA LEU A 5 -18.61 -8.23 10.32
C LEU A 5 -17.56 -7.98 11.40
N ILE A 6 -17.37 -6.72 11.79
CA ILE A 6 -16.48 -6.35 12.90
C ILE A 6 -16.93 -7.05 14.20
N ARG A 7 -18.25 -7.09 14.47
CA ARG A 7 -18.79 -7.82 15.63
C ARG A 7 -18.49 -9.32 15.55
N CYS A 8 -18.63 -9.92 14.36
CA CYS A 8 -18.35 -11.34 14.15
C CYS A 8 -16.88 -11.72 14.33
N LEU A 9 -15.93 -10.78 14.25
CA LEU A 9 -14.51 -11.02 14.57
C LEU A 9 -14.30 -11.48 16.02
N TYR A 10 -15.19 -11.09 16.93
CA TYR A 10 -15.13 -11.42 18.37
C TYR A 10 -16.14 -12.49 18.78
N SER A 11 -16.77 -13.16 17.80
CA SER A 11 -17.70 -14.27 18.06
C SER A 11 -17.00 -15.42 18.78
N ALA A 12 -17.67 -16.12 19.71
CA ALA A 12 -17.16 -17.36 20.30
C ALA A 12 -17.05 -18.49 19.26
N ASP A 13 -17.92 -18.48 18.25
CA ASP A 13 -17.91 -19.41 17.12
C ASP A 13 -16.74 -19.09 16.18
N ALA A 14 -15.78 -20.02 16.11
CA ALA A 14 -14.58 -19.90 15.30
C ALA A 14 -14.87 -19.90 13.79
N ALA A 15 -15.94 -20.56 13.33
CA ALA A 15 -16.32 -20.53 11.93
C ALA A 15 -16.81 -19.12 11.53
N LYS A 16 -17.64 -18.51 12.38
CA LYS A 16 -18.09 -17.12 12.20
C LYS A 16 -16.94 -16.13 12.22
N ARG A 17 -15.97 -16.28 13.13
CA ARG A 17 -14.77 -15.43 13.15
C ARG A 17 -13.98 -15.53 11.84
N ARG A 18 -13.71 -16.76 11.38
CA ARG A 18 -12.97 -16.98 10.12
C ARG A 18 -13.70 -16.41 8.92
N GLN A 19 -15.02 -16.61 8.85
CA GLN A 19 -15.85 -16.02 7.80
C GLN A 19 -15.77 -14.49 7.83
N ALA A 20 -15.83 -13.88 9.00
CA ALA A 20 -15.72 -12.43 9.13
C ALA A 20 -14.34 -11.92 8.65
N ILE A 21 -13.24 -12.58 9.02
CA ILE A 21 -11.91 -12.22 8.54
C ILE A 21 -11.84 -12.31 7.01
N TRP A 22 -12.31 -13.43 6.44
CA TRP A 22 -12.31 -13.63 4.99
C TRP A 22 -13.16 -12.59 4.26
N GLU A 23 -14.37 -12.32 4.74
CA GLU A 23 -15.26 -11.32 4.13
C GLU A 23 -14.70 -9.91 4.20
N LEU A 24 -14.01 -9.53 5.28
CA LEU A 24 -13.35 -8.23 5.37
C LEU A 24 -12.24 -8.09 4.34
N GLY A 25 -11.40 -9.13 4.18
CA GLY A 25 -10.38 -9.19 3.15
C GLY A 25 -10.97 -9.08 1.74
N TRP A 26 -11.96 -9.93 1.43
CA TRP A 26 -12.62 -9.97 0.12
C TRP A 26 -13.29 -8.64 -0.27
N ARG A 27 -13.92 -7.97 0.70
CA ARG A 27 -14.53 -6.64 0.48
C ARG A 27 -13.46 -5.58 0.22
N GLY A 28 -12.27 -5.71 0.80
CA GLY A 28 -11.18 -4.75 0.65
C GLY A 28 -11.45 -3.40 1.31
N ASP A 29 -12.37 -3.34 2.27
CA ASP A 29 -12.78 -2.09 2.90
C ASP A 29 -11.88 -1.79 4.10
N SER A 30 -11.06 -0.74 3.97
CA SER A 30 -10.06 -0.34 4.96
C SER A 30 -10.62 -0.01 6.34
N ARG A 31 -11.93 0.26 6.46
CA ARG A 31 -12.59 0.50 7.75
C ARG A 31 -12.50 -0.68 8.70
N GLY A 32 -12.30 -1.90 8.19
CA GLY A 32 -12.09 -3.10 9.00
C GLY A 32 -10.64 -3.39 9.38
N ALA A 33 -9.67 -2.66 8.83
CA ALA A 33 -8.25 -2.99 8.98
C ALA A 33 -7.77 -2.91 10.44
N GLN A 34 -8.17 -1.88 11.19
CA GLN A 34 -7.76 -1.76 12.59
C GLN A 34 -8.32 -2.89 13.46
N SER A 35 -9.58 -3.26 13.27
CA SER A 35 -10.18 -4.38 14.02
C SER A 35 -9.49 -5.72 13.71
N LEU A 36 -9.01 -5.90 12.48
CA LEU A 36 -8.19 -7.06 12.12
C LEU A 36 -6.83 -7.03 12.85
N VAL A 37 -6.14 -5.88 12.87
CA VAL A 37 -4.89 -5.72 13.63
C VAL A 37 -5.09 -6.01 15.12
N ASP A 38 -6.14 -5.47 15.72
CA ASP A 38 -6.45 -5.71 17.14
C ASP A 38 -6.73 -7.20 17.42
N LEU A 39 -7.41 -7.89 16.49
CA LEU A 39 -7.66 -9.31 16.59
C LEU A 39 -6.37 -10.15 16.53
N MET A 40 -5.33 -9.70 15.81
CA MET A 40 -4.05 -10.45 15.72
C MET A 40 -3.41 -10.66 17.10
N LEU A 41 -3.58 -9.71 18.01
CA LEU A 41 -2.95 -9.72 19.35
C LEU A 41 -3.45 -10.87 20.25
N THR A 42 -4.66 -11.38 19.97
CA THR A 42 -5.31 -12.43 20.77
C THR A 42 -5.53 -13.73 19.98
N SER A 43 -5.05 -13.80 18.74
CA SER A 43 -5.28 -14.91 17.82
C SER A 43 -4.23 -16.00 17.90
N ASP A 44 -4.62 -17.25 17.63
CA ASP A 44 -3.68 -18.36 17.39
C ASP A 44 -2.93 -18.21 16.05
N SER A 45 -1.93 -19.05 15.80
CA SER A 45 -1.09 -18.95 14.59
C SER A 45 -1.88 -19.06 13.27
N LYS A 46 -2.86 -19.97 13.21
CA LYS A 46 -3.69 -20.16 12.00
C LYS A 46 -4.56 -18.92 11.73
N GLN A 47 -5.13 -18.36 12.79
CA GLN A 47 -5.95 -17.17 12.68
C GLN A 47 -5.10 -15.93 12.36
N ARG A 48 -3.88 -15.79 12.91
CA ARG A 48 -2.95 -14.72 12.54
C ARG A 48 -2.58 -14.75 11.06
N SER A 49 -2.31 -15.93 10.49
CA SER A 49 -2.06 -16.06 9.05
C SER A 49 -3.26 -15.62 8.21
N LEU A 50 -4.49 -16.00 8.60
CA LEU A 50 -5.70 -15.60 7.90
C LEU A 50 -5.94 -14.08 7.97
N ILE A 51 -5.69 -13.48 9.14
CA ILE A 51 -5.80 -12.04 9.33
C ILE A 51 -4.78 -11.30 8.46
N LEU A 52 -3.54 -11.76 8.42
CA LEU A 52 -2.50 -11.15 7.59
C LEU A 52 -2.86 -11.21 6.10
N ALA A 53 -3.43 -12.32 5.63
CA ALA A 53 -3.93 -12.45 4.26
C ALA A 53 -5.06 -11.43 3.97
N ALA A 54 -6.02 -11.28 4.89
CA ALA A 54 -7.09 -10.30 4.74
C ALA A 54 -6.58 -8.85 4.73
N LEU A 55 -5.62 -8.51 5.59
CA LEU A 55 -4.97 -7.19 5.61
C LEU A 55 -4.21 -6.92 4.30
N SER A 56 -3.54 -7.92 3.74
CA SER A 56 -2.87 -7.81 2.45
C SER A 56 -3.86 -7.54 1.32
N GLU A 57 -4.99 -8.23 1.27
CA GLU A 57 -6.04 -7.99 0.28
C GLU A 57 -6.64 -6.58 0.39
N ILE A 58 -6.92 -6.12 1.61
CA ILE A 58 -7.36 -4.74 1.87
C ILE A 58 -6.29 -3.75 1.36
N GLY A 59 -5.03 -3.97 1.72
CA GLY A 59 -3.91 -3.14 1.28
C GLY A 59 -3.84 -3.02 -0.24
N THR A 60 -3.77 -4.16 -0.94
CA THR A 60 -3.73 -4.20 -2.41
C THR A 60 -4.89 -3.44 -3.06
N ARG A 61 -6.11 -3.63 -2.56
CA ARG A 61 -7.32 -2.97 -3.11
C ARG A 61 -7.36 -1.47 -2.82
N THR A 62 -6.71 -1.01 -1.75
CA THR A 62 -6.56 0.43 -1.46
C THR A 62 -5.45 1.10 -2.27
N LEU A 63 -4.39 0.36 -2.65
CA LEU A 63 -3.26 0.91 -3.40
C LEU A 63 -3.62 1.25 -4.84
N THR A 64 -4.39 0.41 -5.54
CA THR A 64 -4.77 0.65 -6.95
C THR A 64 -5.46 2.01 -7.20
N PRO A 65 -6.51 2.42 -6.45
CA PRO A 65 -7.10 3.74 -6.64
C PRO A 65 -6.17 4.88 -6.22
N LEU A 66 -5.31 4.67 -5.21
CA LEU A 66 -4.31 5.66 -4.79
C LEU A 66 -3.28 5.94 -5.89
N GLU A 67 -2.74 4.89 -6.52
CA GLU A 67 -1.83 5.02 -7.66
C GLU A 67 -2.45 5.84 -8.79
N ARG A 68 -3.71 5.55 -9.15
CA ARG A 68 -4.44 6.31 -10.17
C ARG A 68 -4.63 7.77 -9.77
N ALA A 69 -5.02 8.03 -8.53
CA ALA A 69 -5.23 9.40 -8.03
C ALA A 69 -3.93 10.22 -8.07
N LEU A 70 -2.80 9.62 -7.68
CA LEU A 70 -1.49 10.28 -7.75
C LEU A 70 -1.07 10.56 -9.20
N ALA A 71 -1.27 9.61 -10.12
CA ALA A 71 -0.97 9.79 -11.54
C ALA A 71 -1.78 10.93 -12.19
N ILE A 72 -3.06 11.07 -11.83
CA ILE A 72 -3.91 12.19 -12.25
C ILE A 72 -3.40 13.50 -11.63
N SER A 73 -3.12 13.50 -10.33
CA SER A 73 -2.71 14.71 -9.59
C SER A 73 -1.37 15.28 -10.06
N LEU A 74 -0.47 14.44 -10.59
CA LEU A 74 0.79 14.88 -11.21
C LEU A 74 0.57 15.68 -12.51
N GLN A 75 -0.57 15.54 -13.16
CA GLN A 75 -0.93 16.21 -14.40
C GLN A 75 -1.91 17.38 -14.18
N ASP A 76 -2.21 17.69 -12.92
CA ASP A 76 -3.16 18.76 -12.58
C ASP A 76 -2.64 20.13 -13.03
N ARG A 77 -3.55 21.01 -13.46
CA ARG A 77 -3.22 22.38 -13.89
C ARG A 77 -2.69 23.21 -12.72
N ASN A 78 -3.22 23.00 -11.52
CA ASN A 78 -2.79 23.70 -10.32
C ASN A 78 -1.42 23.17 -9.84
N PRO A 79 -0.39 24.02 -9.75
CA PRO A 79 0.94 23.60 -9.30
C PRO A 79 0.96 23.04 -7.88
N ASP A 80 0.06 23.45 -6.99
CA ASP A 80 0.04 22.96 -5.61
C ASP A 80 -0.51 21.54 -5.51
N VAL A 81 -1.45 21.15 -6.39
CA VAL A 81 -1.91 19.77 -6.51
C VAL A 81 -0.76 18.85 -6.95
N ARG A 82 0.04 19.28 -7.95
CA ARG A 82 1.22 18.53 -8.39
C ARG A 82 2.28 18.39 -7.29
N LYS A 83 2.55 19.47 -6.55
CA LYS A 83 3.48 19.44 -5.40
C LYS A 83 3.00 18.46 -4.32
N ASN A 84 1.70 18.42 -4.05
CA ASN A 84 1.13 17.48 -3.09
C ASN A 84 1.28 16.03 -3.54
N ALA A 85 1.00 15.74 -4.82
CA ALA A 85 1.20 14.40 -5.38
C ALA A 85 2.65 13.92 -5.23
N ILE A 86 3.63 14.80 -5.48
CA ILE A 86 5.05 14.49 -5.29
C ILE A 86 5.34 14.18 -3.81
N ARG A 87 4.87 15.01 -2.87
CA ARG A 87 5.06 14.78 -1.42
C ARG A 87 4.44 13.47 -0.96
N ASP A 88 3.25 13.13 -1.45
CA ASP A 88 2.56 11.90 -1.07
C ASP A 88 3.27 10.66 -1.64
N LEU A 89 3.79 10.74 -2.87
CA LEU A 89 4.66 9.70 -3.44
C LEU A 89 5.94 9.51 -2.59
N THR A 90 6.55 10.60 -2.12
CA THR A 90 7.71 10.50 -1.20
C THR A 90 7.36 9.79 0.09
N ARG A 91 6.20 10.08 0.70
CA ARG A 91 5.74 9.40 1.93
C ARG A 91 5.51 7.90 1.72
N ILE A 92 4.97 7.51 0.57
CA ILE A 92 4.83 6.10 0.19
C ILE A 92 6.22 5.44 0.08
N TYR A 93 7.17 6.10 -0.59
CA TYR A 93 8.54 5.60 -0.71
C TYR A 93 9.24 5.44 0.66
N GLU A 94 9.06 6.38 1.58
CA GLU A 94 9.57 6.28 2.95
C GLU A 94 9.00 5.06 3.69
N SER A 95 7.72 4.73 3.47
CA SER A 95 7.07 3.55 4.04
C SER A 95 7.72 2.25 3.54
N ILE A 96 8.12 2.19 2.26
CA ILE A 96 8.90 1.06 1.72
C ILE A 96 10.26 0.93 2.43
N GLY A 97 10.87 2.05 2.80
CA GLY A 97 12.09 2.08 3.62
C GLY A 97 11.91 1.39 4.98
N GLN A 98 10.79 1.65 5.65
CA GLN A 98 10.44 1.02 6.93
C GLN A 98 10.19 -0.48 6.77
N ILE A 99 9.45 -0.89 5.74
CA ILE A 99 9.24 -2.32 5.41
C ILE A 99 10.58 -3.02 5.16
N SER A 100 11.50 -2.36 4.44
CA SER A 100 12.85 -2.89 4.22
C SER A 100 13.61 -3.10 5.53
N GLN A 101 13.43 -2.24 6.52
CA GLN A 101 14.04 -2.41 7.84
C GLN A 101 13.43 -3.58 8.61
N MET A 102 12.12 -3.78 8.54
CA MET A 102 11.45 -4.94 9.13
C MET A 102 11.96 -6.25 8.52
N LEU A 103 12.11 -6.30 7.18
CA LEU A 103 12.65 -7.47 6.50
C LEU A 103 14.12 -7.73 6.86
N ARG A 104 14.94 -6.70 7.09
CA ARG A 104 16.32 -6.88 7.58
C ARG A 104 16.37 -7.56 8.95
N LEU A 105 15.41 -7.30 9.83
CA LEU A 105 15.31 -8.01 11.10
C LEU A 105 14.96 -9.49 10.88
N ALA A 106 14.06 -9.79 9.92
CA ALA A 106 13.69 -11.16 9.58
C ALA A 106 14.81 -11.98 8.92
N VAL A 107 15.87 -11.34 8.39
CA VAL A 107 17.07 -12.05 7.90
C VAL A 107 17.86 -12.68 9.06
N GLU A 108 17.73 -12.14 10.26
CA GLU A 108 18.38 -12.64 11.48
C GLU A 108 17.47 -13.61 12.27
N ASP A 109 16.35 -14.06 11.67
CA ASP A 109 15.43 -15.00 12.32
C ASP A 109 16.12 -16.36 12.59
N SER A 110 15.71 -17.05 13.65
CA SER A 110 16.26 -18.38 13.98
C SER A 110 15.89 -19.46 12.97
N ASP A 111 14.77 -19.30 12.26
CA ASP A 111 14.27 -20.25 11.27
C ASP A 111 14.90 -19.96 9.89
N PRO A 112 15.67 -20.91 9.29
CA PRO A 112 16.28 -20.73 7.98
C PRO A 112 15.29 -20.40 6.85
N GLU A 113 14.07 -20.92 6.89
CA GLU A 113 13.05 -20.66 5.87
C GLU A 113 12.56 -19.20 5.93
N VAL A 114 12.44 -18.65 7.15
CA VAL A 114 12.12 -17.23 7.35
C VAL A 114 13.25 -16.35 6.84
N GLN A 115 14.50 -16.71 7.14
CA GLN A 115 15.66 -15.96 6.63
C GLN A 115 15.69 -15.94 5.10
N GLU A 116 15.49 -17.09 4.45
CA GLU A 116 15.48 -17.20 2.98
C GLU A 116 14.36 -16.36 2.37
N THR A 117 13.15 -16.46 2.94
CA THR A 117 11.99 -15.65 2.53
C THR A 117 12.27 -14.15 2.66
N ALA A 118 12.90 -13.73 3.76
CA ALA A 118 13.26 -12.33 3.99
C ALA A 118 14.31 -11.82 3.00
N ARG A 119 15.34 -12.62 2.70
CA ARG A 119 16.36 -12.30 1.67
C ARG A 119 15.73 -12.16 0.29
N TRP A 120 14.85 -13.09 -0.09
CA TRP A 120 14.12 -13.03 -1.35
C TRP A 120 13.28 -11.74 -1.45
N ALA A 121 12.54 -11.39 -0.40
CA ALA A 121 11.71 -10.19 -0.38
C ALA A 121 12.55 -8.90 -0.49
N LEU A 122 13.70 -8.83 0.20
CA LEU A 122 14.64 -7.71 0.09
C LEU A 122 15.22 -7.58 -1.33
N GLU A 123 15.53 -8.69 -1.99
CA GLU A 123 15.98 -8.67 -3.37
C GLU A 123 14.92 -8.09 -4.31
N GLN A 124 13.65 -8.49 -4.15
CA GLN A 124 12.55 -7.94 -4.96
C GLN A 124 12.40 -6.42 -4.74
N LEU A 125 12.45 -5.95 -3.49
CA LEU A 125 12.43 -4.51 -3.19
C LEU A 125 13.65 -3.77 -3.76
N GLY A 126 14.82 -4.42 -3.79
CA GLY A 126 16.03 -3.88 -4.41
C GLY A 126 15.90 -3.69 -5.92
N ARG A 127 15.32 -4.68 -6.62
CA ARG A 127 15.07 -4.61 -8.08
C ARG A 127 14.12 -3.48 -8.44
N LEU A 128 13.09 -3.21 -7.63
CA LEU A 128 12.19 -2.07 -7.86
C LEU A 128 12.94 -0.72 -7.82
N ARG A 129 13.93 -0.57 -6.93
CA ARG A 129 14.76 0.65 -6.87
C ARG A 129 15.67 0.78 -8.09
N THR A 130 16.24 -0.32 -8.58
CA THR A 130 17.17 -0.28 -9.73
C THR A 130 16.46 -0.05 -11.07
N HIS A 131 15.23 -0.53 -11.25
CA HIS A 131 14.44 -0.26 -12.46
C HIS A 131 14.01 1.21 -12.62
N THR A 132 13.86 1.95 -11.52
CA THR A 132 13.65 3.42 -11.60
C THR A 132 14.90 4.18 -12.04
N SER A 133 16.09 3.64 -11.77
CA SER A 133 17.37 4.26 -12.15
C SER A 133 17.84 3.90 -13.56
N SER A 134 17.44 2.75 -14.11
CA SER A 134 17.92 2.27 -15.41
C SER A 134 17.06 2.69 -16.61
N ASN A 135 15.87 3.26 -16.40
CA ASN A 135 14.92 3.53 -17.50
C ASN A 135 14.58 5.02 -17.74
N ASN A 136 15.42 5.98 -17.34
CA ASN A 136 15.07 7.40 -17.48
C ASN A 136 16.17 8.29 -18.08
N ARG A 137 16.46 8.10 -19.37
CA ARG A 137 17.02 9.17 -20.22
C ARG A 137 16.30 9.38 -21.55
N SER A 138 15.35 8.52 -21.92
CA SER A 138 14.76 8.51 -23.27
C SER A 138 13.23 8.53 -23.32
N ALA A 139 12.53 8.64 -22.18
CA ALA A 139 11.06 8.60 -22.16
C ALA A 139 10.41 9.52 -21.11
N LEU A 140 11.01 10.67 -20.78
CA LEU A 140 10.22 11.73 -20.15
C LEU A 140 9.25 12.26 -21.21
N PRO A 141 7.92 12.29 -20.96
CA PRO A 141 7.05 13.11 -21.78
C PRO A 141 7.58 14.53 -21.70
N THR A 142 7.90 15.12 -22.86
CA THR A 142 8.30 16.51 -22.97
C THR A 142 7.22 17.36 -22.31
N TRP A 143 7.52 17.91 -21.14
CA TRP A 143 6.65 18.85 -20.44
C TRP A 143 6.67 20.16 -21.24
N THR A 144 5.84 20.25 -22.26
CA THR A 144 5.52 21.53 -22.89
C THR A 144 4.44 22.17 -22.05
N VAL A 145 4.81 23.20 -21.31
CA VAL A 145 3.85 24.14 -20.73
C VAL A 145 3.01 24.67 -21.89
N PRO A 146 1.68 24.63 -21.83
CA PRO A 146 0.87 25.39 -22.77
C PRO A 146 1.23 26.86 -22.57
N GLU A 147 1.78 27.49 -23.61
CA GLU A 147 1.99 28.94 -23.62
C GLU A 147 0.64 29.61 -23.35
N ASP A 148 0.59 30.37 -22.28
CA ASP A 148 -0.54 31.22 -21.94
C ASP A 148 -0.63 32.34 -22.97
N ASN A 149 -1.41 32.13 -24.04
CA ASN A 149 -1.70 33.16 -25.02
C ASN A 149 -2.82 34.10 -24.52
N SER A 150 -2.72 34.50 -23.25
CA SER A 150 -3.57 35.51 -22.62
C SER A 150 -2.78 36.81 -22.44
N SER A 151 -2.06 37.24 -23.47
CA SER A 151 -1.60 38.62 -23.54
C SER A 151 -2.80 39.51 -23.82
N GLU A 152 -3.29 40.12 -22.74
CA GLU A 152 -4.07 41.36 -22.67
C GLU A 152 -4.23 42.08 -24.02
N GLN A 153 -5.42 41.95 -24.61
CA GLN A 153 -5.98 43.04 -25.40
C GLN A 153 -6.83 43.89 -24.45
N ILE A 154 -6.21 44.92 -23.92
CA ILE A 154 -6.88 46.06 -23.31
C ILE A 154 -6.71 47.23 -24.30
N PRO A 155 -7.80 47.96 -24.63
CA PRO A 155 -7.93 48.82 -25.82
C PRO A 155 -6.98 50.02 -25.90
#